data_AF-A0ABD3F089-F1
#
_entry.id   AF-A0ABD3F089-F1
#
_cell.length_a   1.000
_cell.length_b   1.000
_cell.length_c   1.000
_cell.angle_alpha   90.00
_cell.angle_beta   90.00
_cell.angle_gamma   90.00
#
_symmetry.space_group_name_H-M   'P 1'
#
loop_
_entity.id
_entity.type
_entity.pdbx_description
1 polymer ?
#
loop_
_entity_poly.entity_id
_entity_poly.type
_entity_poly.pdbx_seq_one_letter_code
_entity_poly.pdbx_strand_id
1 'polypeptide(L)'
;MFVNRKVSVILQLSWIKNRATFLDEVPEFLGENSGDELLLDSHDLLAETEELLASNEAPTENGDASNTAKSSEEDKQKAVPKGKLSAEKRREIRNAQAAKRRLRYRQHMKEERETLKLQTSELSSQLQELEAAREERKAGKGRGLMFAAWRALAVRQLERRVQAEQQQKLLRAEVVGKARLIHVQVYEMLQSRQIAFSGLIEKTNDVGGTGLLGTMLSELDEHYARTDEVFQDLEFKTAVPATYKLTRKWQEGVLYLDSADRIEFPHDFEHTANTVSKVMMSDQEDDVERS
;
A
#
# COMPACT_ATOMS: atom_id res chain seq x y z
N MET A 1 -28.42 -36.80 -8.47
CA MET A 1 -27.91 -35.54 -7.88
C MET A 1 -27.58 -34.42 -8.87
N PHE A 2 -27.69 -34.61 -10.20
CA PHE A 2 -27.31 -33.59 -11.20
C PHE A 2 -28.44 -32.61 -11.60
N VAL A 3 -29.70 -32.91 -11.31
CA VAL A 3 -30.85 -32.10 -11.76
C VAL A 3 -31.03 -30.83 -10.90
N ASN A 4 -30.75 -30.90 -9.60
CA ASN A 4 -30.96 -29.76 -8.69
C ASN A 4 -29.99 -28.59 -8.87
N ARG A 5 -28.80 -28.84 -9.44
CA ARG A 5 -27.83 -27.75 -9.71
C ARG A 5 -28.25 -26.88 -10.90
N LYS A 6 -28.88 -27.46 -11.93
CA LYS A 6 -29.33 -26.70 -13.10
C LYS A 6 -30.50 -25.77 -12.77
N VAL A 7 -31.46 -26.22 -11.96
CA VAL A 7 -32.59 -25.39 -11.53
C VAL A 7 -32.13 -24.22 -10.66
N SER A 8 -31.15 -24.44 -9.78
CA SER A 8 -30.57 -23.38 -8.93
C SER A 8 -29.87 -22.28 -9.74
N VAL A 9 -29.16 -22.65 -10.81
CA VAL A 9 -28.46 -21.68 -11.67
C VAL A 9 -29.45 -20.89 -12.53
N ILE A 10 -30.52 -21.53 -13.02
CA ILE A 10 -31.58 -20.84 -13.78
C ILE A 10 -32.34 -19.84 -12.89
N LEU A 11 -32.62 -20.19 -11.64
CA LEU A 11 -33.26 -19.28 -10.67
C LEU A 11 -32.34 -18.11 -10.29
N GLN A 12 -31.03 -18.34 -10.12
CA GLN A 12 -30.07 -17.26 -9.87
C GLN A 12 -29.94 -16.31 -11.07
N LEU A 13 -29.90 -16.83 -12.30
CA LEU A 13 -29.82 -16.01 -13.51
C LEU A 13 -31.11 -15.22 -13.76
N SER A 14 -32.27 -15.81 -13.46
CA SER A 14 -33.56 -15.10 -13.52
C SER A 14 -33.65 -13.98 -12.47
N TRP A 15 -33.12 -14.20 -11.26
CA TRP A 15 -33.07 -13.18 -10.22
C TRP A 15 -32.14 -12.01 -10.57
N ILE A 16 -30.99 -12.30 -11.18
CA ILE A 16 -30.04 -11.27 -11.66
C ILE A 16 -30.66 -10.47 -12.81
N LYS A 17 -31.37 -11.12 -13.73
CA LYS A 17 -31.99 -10.45 -14.89
C LYS A 17 -33.14 -9.53 -14.48
N ASN A 18 -33.99 -9.94 -13.53
CA ASN A 18 -35.06 -9.09 -13.00
C ASN A 18 -34.54 -7.92 -12.14
N ARG A 19 -33.35 -8.07 -11.53
CA ARG A 19 -32.73 -6.98 -10.76
C ARG A 19 -32.08 -5.92 -11.65
N ALA A 20 -31.64 -6.30 -12.85
CA ALA A 20 -31.11 -5.35 -13.82
C ALA A 20 -32.22 -4.49 -14.45
N THR A 21 -33.38 -5.08 -14.77
CA THR A 21 -34.52 -4.33 -15.31
C THR A 21 -35.13 -3.36 -14.28
N PHE A 22 -35.16 -3.75 -13.00
CA PHE A 22 -35.63 -2.87 -11.93
C PHE A 22 -34.74 -1.64 -11.72
N LEU A 23 -33.43 -1.71 -12.04
CA LEU A 23 -32.51 -0.57 -11.87
C LEU A 23 -32.50 0.39 -13.07
N ASP A 24 -33.00 -0.03 -14.23
CA ASP A 24 -33.20 0.83 -15.40
C ASP A 24 -34.54 1.60 -15.35
N GLU A 25 -35.53 1.15 -14.56
CA GLU A 25 -36.84 1.82 -14.38
C GLU A 25 -36.84 2.86 -13.24
N VAL A 26 -35.85 2.84 -12.33
CA VAL A 26 -35.75 3.76 -11.18
C VAL A 26 -35.34 5.21 -11.53
N PRO A 27 -34.53 5.51 -12.55
CA PRO A 27 -34.25 6.90 -12.91
C PRO A 27 -35.44 7.59 -13.61
N GLU A 28 -36.35 6.83 -14.23
CA GLU A 28 -37.54 7.38 -14.90
C GLU A 28 -38.61 7.79 -13.88
N PHE A 29 -38.70 7.10 -12.74
CA PHE A 29 -39.64 7.44 -11.66
C PHE A 29 -39.19 8.60 -10.75
N LEU A 30 -37.92 9.00 -10.83
CA LEU A 30 -37.34 10.06 -9.99
C LEU A 30 -36.92 11.32 -10.77
N GLY A 31 -37.12 11.34 -12.08
CA GLY A 31 -36.71 12.44 -12.97
C GLY A 31 -37.75 13.55 -13.17
N GLU A 32 -39.03 13.28 -12.94
CA GLU A 32 -40.13 14.24 -13.17
C GLU A 32 -41.15 14.13 -12.04
N ASN A 33 -40.94 14.87 -10.95
CA ASN A 33 -42.08 15.36 -10.18
C ASN A 33 -41.76 16.73 -9.59
N SER A 34 -42.28 17.71 -10.30
CA SER A 34 -42.33 19.14 -10.08
C SER A 34 -42.79 19.48 -8.66
N GLY A 35 -41.83 19.67 -7.76
CA GLY A 35 -42.08 20.29 -6.45
C GLY A 35 -42.67 21.71 -6.56
N ASP A 36 -42.55 22.34 -7.73
CA ASP A 36 -43.13 23.66 -8.03
C ASP A 36 -44.62 23.60 -8.44
N GLU A 37 -45.08 22.51 -9.05
CA GLU A 37 -46.48 22.38 -9.53
C GLU A 37 -47.45 22.19 -8.35
N LEU A 38 -47.04 21.39 -7.36
CA LEU A 38 -47.81 21.17 -6.13
C LEU A 38 -47.84 22.42 -5.22
N LEU A 39 -46.85 23.32 -5.36
CA LEU A 39 -46.76 24.59 -4.63
C LEU A 39 -47.62 25.69 -5.28
N LEU A 40 -47.71 25.69 -6.61
CA LEU A 40 -48.61 26.55 -7.39
C LEU A 40 -50.08 26.19 -7.12
N ASP A 41 -50.43 24.90 -7.15
CA ASP A 41 -51.79 24.43 -6.84
C ASP A 41 -52.23 24.83 -5.43
N SER A 42 -51.32 24.84 -4.46
CA SER A 42 -51.64 25.29 -3.09
C SER A 42 -51.89 26.80 -3.01
N HIS A 43 -51.27 27.60 -3.86
CA HIS A 43 -51.46 29.05 -3.89
C HIS A 43 -52.76 29.44 -4.59
N ASP A 44 -53.11 28.73 -5.66
CA ASP A 44 -54.36 28.96 -6.40
C ASP A 44 -55.59 28.55 -5.56
N LEU A 45 -55.51 27.42 -4.84
CA LEU A 45 -56.58 26.97 -3.95
C LEU A 45 -56.78 27.95 -2.77
N LEU A 46 -55.70 28.59 -2.29
CA LEU A 46 -55.80 29.63 -1.27
C LEU A 46 -56.45 30.91 -1.82
N ALA A 47 -56.12 31.32 -3.04
CA ALA A 47 -56.73 32.48 -3.69
C ALA A 47 -58.23 32.29 -3.95
N GLU A 48 -58.65 31.10 -4.41
CA GLU A 48 -60.06 30.76 -4.58
C GLU A 48 -60.84 30.81 -3.25
N THR A 49 -60.23 30.35 -2.15
CA THR A 49 -60.88 30.43 -0.83
C THR A 49 -60.99 31.85 -0.31
N GLU A 50 -60.06 32.74 -0.66
CA GLU A 50 -60.12 34.17 -0.33
C GLU A 50 -61.23 34.86 -1.11
N GLU A 51 -61.41 34.53 -2.39
CA GLU A 51 -62.48 35.05 -3.23
C GLU A 51 -63.88 34.58 -2.80
N LEU A 52 -64.00 33.31 -2.38
CA LEU A 52 -65.26 32.77 -1.82
C LEU A 52 -65.62 33.41 -0.47
N LEU A 53 -64.64 33.80 0.34
CA LEU A 53 -64.88 34.53 1.58
C LEU A 53 -65.25 36.00 1.33
N ALA A 54 -64.63 36.64 0.34
CA ALA A 54 -64.97 37.99 -0.09
C ALA A 54 -66.40 38.07 -0.69
N SER A 55 -66.85 37.04 -1.41
CA SER A 55 -68.20 36.99 -1.97
C SER A 55 -69.31 36.78 -0.92
N ASN A 56 -68.97 36.28 0.27
CA ASN A 56 -69.91 36.09 1.39
C ASN A 56 -70.00 37.30 2.33
N GLU A 57 -69.26 38.38 2.06
CA GLU A 57 -69.22 39.58 2.92
C GLU A 57 -70.03 40.78 2.35
N ALA A 58 -71.00 40.53 1.47
CA ALA A 58 -72.04 41.50 1.11
C ALA A 58 -73.36 41.22 1.88
N PRO A 59 -74.06 42.26 2.39
CA PRO A 59 -75.15 42.07 3.34
C PRO A 59 -76.45 41.69 2.63
N THR A 60 -77.04 40.56 3.01
CA THR A 60 -78.45 40.26 2.70
C THR A 60 -79.25 40.04 3.98
N GLU A 61 -80.30 40.85 4.06
CA GLU A 61 -81.36 40.83 5.04
C GLU A 61 -82.14 39.51 5.00
N ASN A 62 -82.47 39.00 6.18
CA ASN A 62 -83.67 38.24 6.58
C ASN A 62 -84.33 37.26 5.59
N GLY A 63 -84.44 35.99 6.01
CA GLY A 63 -85.39 35.02 5.44
C GLY A 63 -85.42 33.69 6.21
N ASP A 64 -86.41 33.56 7.08
CA ASP A 64 -86.82 32.36 7.84
C ASP A 64 -87.09 31.12 6.95
N ALA A 65 -86.77 29.93 7.46
CA ALA A 65 -87.63 28.73 7.33
C ALA A 65 -87.08 27.54 8.15
N SER A 66 -87.73 27.33 9.31
CA SER A 66 -88.22 26.07 9.87
C SER A 66 -87.74 24.73 9.28
N ASN A 67 -87.27 23.84 10.15
CA ASN A 67 -87.77 22.46 10.18
C ASN A 67 -87.65 21.83 11.57
N THR A 68 -88.76 21.20 11.98
CA THR A 68 -89.11 20.59 13.26
C THR A 68 -88.70 19.12 13.37
N ALA A 69 -88.30 18.67 14.57
CA ALA A 69 -88.58 17.31 15.06
C ALA A 69 -88.56 17.25 16.60
N LYS A 70 -89.61 16.65 17.17
CA LYS A 70 -90.02 16.50 18.58
C LYS A 70 -89.08 15.62 19.43
N SER A 71 -89.02 15.88 20.74
CA SER A 71 -89.53 14.98 21.81
C SER A 71 -89.47 15.63 23.21
N SER A 72 -90.29 15.09 24.10
CA SER A 72 -90.64 15.40 25.51
C SER A 72 -89.44 15.66 26.45
N GLU A 73 -89.54 16.17 27.67
CA GLU A 73 -90.63 16.24 28.67
C GLU A 73 -90.24 17.28 29.75
N GLU A 74 -91.19 17.62 30.60
CA GLU A 74 -91.14 18.66 31.63
C GLU A 74 -90.02 18.46 32.67
N ASP A 75 -89.33 19.55 33.03
CA ASP A 75 -89.01 19.75 34.45
C ASP A 75 -88.82 21.23 34.82
N LYS A 76 -89.56 21.64 35.84
CA LYS A 76 -89.58 23.01 36.38
C LYS A 76 -88.27 23.30 37.11
N GLN A 77 -87.39 24.07 36.49
CA GLN A 77 -86.31 24.75 37.20
C GLN A 77 -86.26 26.25 36.89
N LYS A 78 -86.33 27.02 37.97
CA LYS A 78 -86.31 28.48 38.08
C LYS A 78 -85.42 29.14 37.01
N ALA A 79 -86.06 29.86 36.09
CA ALA A 79 -85.38 30.74 35.15
C ALA A 79 -84.79 31.95 35.89
N VAL A 80 -83.48 31.88 36.15
CA VAL A 80 -82.61 33.04 36.41
C VAL A 80 -82.66 33.97 35.19
N PRO A 81 -82.72 35.30 35.34
CA PRO A 81 -82.82 36.21 34.20
C PRO A 81 -81.52 36.14 33.40
N LYS A 82 -81.58 35.49 32.23
CA LYS A 82 -80.51 35.49 31.23
C LYS A 82 -80.33 36.91 30.69
N GLY A 83 -79.36 37.63 31.24
CA GLY A 83 -78.88 38.89 30.68
C GLY A 83 -78.43 38.66 29.24
N LYS A 84 -79.08 39.32 28.28
CA LYS A 84 -78.71 39.30 26.87
C LYS A 84 -77.30 39.87 26.71
N LEU A 85 -76.29 39.03 26.58
CA LEU A 85 -74.99 39.48 26.06
C LEU A 85 -75.23 40.14 24.70
N SER A 86 -74.82 41.41 24.57
CA SER A 86 -74.87 42.16 23.30
C SER A 86 -74.28 41.33 22.16
N ALA A 87 -74.83 41.48 20.95
CA ALA A 87 -74.35 40.79 19.74
C ALA A 87 -72.83 40.99 19.54
N GLU A 88 -72.34 42.18 19.91
CA GLU A 88 -70.91 42.54 19.98
C GLU A 88 -70.10 41.53 20.80
N LYS A 89 -70.51 41.29 22.05
CA LYS A 89 -69.82 40.38 22.99
C LYS A 89 -69.82 38.94 22.50
N ARG A 90 -70.86 38.52 21.76
CA ARG A 90 -70.92 37.16 21.18
C ARG A 90 -69.97 37.01 19.98
N ARG A 91 -69.81 38.05 19.15
CA ARG A 91 -68.82 38.07 18.07
C ARG A 91 -67.40 38.04 18.65
N GLU A 92 -67.16 38.83 19.69
CA GLU A 92 -65.88 38.91 20.36
C GLU A 92 -65.47 37.58 21.01
N ILE A 93 -66.39 36.88 21.68
CA ILE A 93 -66.13 35.54 22.24
C ILE A 93 -65.79 34.53 21.14
N ARG A 94 -66.51 34.54 20.01
CA ARG A 94 -66.22 33.64 18.87
C ARG A 94 -64.87 33.94 18.24
N ASN A 95 -64.53 35.23 18.05
CA ASN A 95 -63.23 35.63 17.53
C ASN A 95 -62.10 35.26 18.49
N ALA A 96 -62.26 35.49 19.79
CA ALA A 96 -61.29 35.08 20.80
C ALA A 96 -61.08 33.55 20.81
N GLN A 97 -62.14 32.75 20.64
CA GLN A 97 -62.03 31.30 20.50
C GLN A 97 -61.34 30.89 19.19
N ALA A 98 -61.66 31.54 18.06
CA ALA A 98 -60.99 31.30 16.78
C ALA A 98 -59.51 31.66 16.84
N ALA A 99 -59.15 32.78 17.48
CA ALA A 99 -57.77 33.18 17.74
C ALA A 99 -57.03 32.14 18.59
N LYS A 100 -57.66 31.61 19.65
CA LYS A 100 -57.09 30.50 20.46
C LYS A 100 -56.84 29.25 19.62
N ARG A 101 -57.76 28.88 18.72
CA ARG A 101 -57.58 27.72 17.81
C ARG A 101 -56.41 27.95 16.84
N ARG A 102 -56.33 29.13 16.22
CA ARG A 102 -55.22 29.52 15.32
C ARG A 102 -53.87 29.48 16.05
N LEU A 103 -53.83 29.93 17.30
CA LEU A 103 -52.61 29.90 18.11
C LEU A 103 -52.17 28.46 18.40
N ARG A 104 -53.08 27.58 18.83
CA ARG A 104 -52.78 26.16 19.04
C ARG A 104 -52.29 25.47 17.79
N TYR A 105 -52.92 25.73 16.64
CA TYR A 105 -52.49 25.16 15.37
C TYR A 105 -51.09 25.62 14.98
N ARG A 106 -50.80 26.93 15.08
CA ARG A 106 -49.45 27.47 14.82
C ARG A 106 -48.40 26.88 15.76
N GLN A 107 -48.78 26.61 17.01
CA GLN A 107 -47.88 25.97 17.98
C GLN A 107 -47.61 24.51 17.61
N HIS A 108 -48.64 23.73 17.30
CA HIS A 108 -48.51 22.36 16.83
C HIS A 108 -47.60 22.26 15.59
N MET A 109 -47.83 23.11 14.60
CA MET A 109 -47.00 23.14 13.38
C MET A 109 -45.53 23.53 13.67
N LYS A 110 -45.26 24.31 14.74
CA LYS A 110 -43.89 24.61 15.16
C LYS A 110 -43.24 23.39 15.81
N GLU A 111 -43.96 22.74 16.72
CA GLU A 111 -43.50 21.52 17.39
C GLU A 111 -43.20 20.42 16.37
N GLU A 112 -44.09 20.16 15.41
CA GLU A 112 -43.85 19.20 14.33
C GLU A 112 -42.62 19.55 13.50
N ARG A 113 -42.47 20.82 13.09
CA ARG A 113 -41.28 21.26 12.35
C ARG A 113 -40.00 21.07 13.15
N GLU A 114 -40.02 21.30 14.45
CA GLU A 114 -38.87 21.07 15.34
C GLU A 114 -38.56 19.58 15.46
N THR A 115 -39.58 18.72 15.63
CA THR A 115 -39.38 17.26 15.67
C THR A 115 -38.80 16.72 14.38
N LEU A 116 -39.28 17.18 13.22
CA LEU A 116 -38.76 16.78 11.92
C LEU A 116 -37.30 17.25 11.75
N LYS A 117 -36.96 18.45 12.19
CA LYS A 117 -35.58 18.94 12.17
C LYS A 117 -34.65 18.11 13.06
N LEU A 118 -35.12 17.68 14.23
CA LEU A 118 -34.35 16.78 15.09
C LEU A 118 -34.14 15.44 14.40
N GLN A 119 -35.19 14.85 13.83
CA GLN A 119 -35.10 13.58 13.10
C GLN A 119 -34.17 13.66 11.89
N THR A 120 -34.23 14.74 11.09
CA THR A 120 -33.31 14.91 9.95
C THR A 120 -31.87 15.05 10.42
N SER A 121 -31.62 15.80 11.50
CA SER A 121 -30.28 15.91 12.07
C SER A 121 -29.77 14.57 12.60
N GLU A 122 -30.60 13.79 13.29
CA GLU A 122 -30.25 12.48 13.82
C GLU A 122 -29.97 11.49 12.69
N LEU A 123 -30.87 11.37 11.71
CA LEU A 123 -30.67 10.48 10.56
C LEU A 123 -29.45 10.88 9.74
N SER A 124 -29.19 12.19 9.59
CA SER A 124 -27.99 12.67 8.90
C SER A 124 -26.71 12.27 9.65
N SER A 125 -26.71 12.33 10.99
CA SER A 125 -25.58 11.89 11.81
C SER A 125 -25.36 10.38 11.70
N GLN A 126 -26.44 9.58 11.74
CA GLN A 126 -26.36 8.13 11.55
C GLN A 126 -25.83 7.76 10.16
N LEU A 127 -26.25 8.46 9.11
CA LEU A 127 -25.72 8.26 7.77
C LEU A 127 -24.23 8.60 7.70
N GLN A 128 -23.80 9.71 8.28
CA GLN A 128 -22.39 10.08 8.34
C GLN A 128 -21.55 9.04 9.09
N GLU A 129 -22.04 8.51 10.22
CA GLU A 129 -21.37 7.43 10.96
C GLU A 129 -21.26 6.15 10.14
N LEU A 130 -22.33 5.74 9.45
CA LEU A 130 -22.33 4.56 8.59
C LEU A 130 -21.39 4.72 7.39
N GLU A 131 -21.34 5.91 6.80
CA GLU A 131 -20.40 6.24 5.72
C GLU A 131 -18.96 6.18 6.19
N ALA A 132 -18.64 6.83 7.32
CA ALA A 132 -17.31 6.79 7.93
C ALA A 132 -16.86 5.34 8.24
N ALA A 133 -17.74 4.54 8.85
CA ALA A 133 -17.47 3.12 9.13
C ALA A 133 -17.26 2.30 7.84
N ARG A 134 -17.98 2.63 6.75
CA ARG A 134 -17.81 1.99 5.46
C ARG A 134 -16.47 2.35 4.82
N GLU A 135 -16.05 3.60 4.92
CA GLU A 135 -14.75 4.06 4.41
C GLU A 135 -13.59 3.42 5.16
N GLU A 136 -13.67 3.33 6.49
CA GLU A 136 -12.66 2.65 7.30
C GLU A 136 -12.52 1.17 6.92
N ARG A 137 -13.65 0.47 6.74
CA ARG A 137 -13.64 -0.93 6.27
C ARG A 137 -13.01 -1.07 4.87
N LYS A 138 -13.30 -0.15 3.94
CA LYS A 138 -12.69 -0.14 2.60
C LYS A 138 -11.18 0.10 2.67
N ALA A 139 -10.76 1.08 3.47
CA ALA A 139 -9.34 1.40 3.70
C ALA A 139 -8.59 0.23 4.38
N GLY A 140 -9.24 -0.47 5.31
CA GLY A 140 -8.71 -1.67 5.95
C GLY A 140 -8.58 -2.85 4.98
N LYS A 141 -9.55 -3.06 4.09
CA LYS A 141 -9.54 -4.17 3.12
C LYS A 141 -8.38 -4.06 2.12
N GLY A 142 -8.10 -2.86 1.61
CA GLY A 142 -6.96 -2.62 0.72
C GLY A 142 -5.61 -2.93 1.40
N ARG A 143 -5.44 -2.46 2.64
CA ARG A 143 -4.27 -2.77 3.47
C ARG A 143 -4.12 -4.27 3.76
N GLY A 144 -5.23 -4.95 4.06
CA GLY A 144 -5.24 -6.40 4.30
C GLY A 144 -4.82 -7.21 3.08
N LEU A 145 -5.27 -6.84 1.88
CA LEU A 145 -4.86 -7.48 0.62
C LEU A 145 -3.37 -7.26 0.34
N MET A 146 -2.87 -6.03 0.49
CA MET A 146 -1.44 -5.74 0.34
C MET A 146 -0.60 -6.56 1.33
N PHE A 147 -1.01 -6.61 2.60
CA PHE A 147 -0.30 -7.39 3.63
C PHE A 147 -0.32 -8.90 3.33
N ALA A 148 -1.44 -9.43 2.84
CA ALA A 148 -1.52 -10.82 2.39
C ALA A 148 -0.58 -11.10 1.20
N ALA A 149 -0.47 -10.17 0.24
CA ALA A 149 0.46 -10.29 -0.88
C ALA A 149 1.93 -10.29 -0.42
N TRP A 150 2.30 -9.39 0.50
CA TRP A 150 3.65 -9.37 1.08
C TRP A 150 3.96 -10.64 1.88
N ARG A 151 2.99 -11.16 2.64
CA ARG A 151 3.13 -12.44 3.34
C ARG A 151 3.38 -13.58 2.35
N ALA A 152 2.61 -13.67 1.27
CA ALA A 152 2.80 -14.68 0.24
C ALA A 152 4.18 -14.56 -0.42
N LEU A 153 4.63 -13.34 -0.71
CA LEU A 153 5.97 -13.10 -1.26
C LEU A 153 7.07 -13.53 -0.29
N ALA A 154 6.94 -13.20 1.00
CA ALA A 154 7.90 -13.58 2.02
C ALA A 154 8.02 -15.10 2.15
N VAL A 155 6.89 -15.83 2.13
CA VAL A 155 6.89 -17.30 2.13
C VAL A 155 7.61 -17.85 0.91
N ARG A 156 7.29 -17.35 -0.30
CA ARG A 156 7.96 -17.79 -1.53
C ARG A 156 9.46 -17.47 -1.53
N GLN A 157 9.87 -16.36 -0.93
CA GLN A 157 11.30 -16.02 -0.79
C GLN A 157 12.01 -16.97 0.18
N LEU A 158 11.37 -17.29 1.31
CA LEU A 158 11.89 -18.26 2.26
C LEU A 158 12.07 -19.64 1.62
N GLU A 159 11.06 -20.12 0.88
CA GLU A 159 11.14 -21.40 0.16
C GLU A 159 12.31 -21.44 -0.82
N ARG A 160 12.48 -20.40 -1.64
CA ARG A 160 13.61 -20.30 -2.58
C ARG A 160 14.95 -20.28 -1.87
N ARG A 161 15.05 -19.56 -0.75
CA ARG A 161 16.26 -19.55 0.07
C ARG A 161 16.60 -20.94 0.60
N VAL A 162 15.61 -21.66 1.15
CA VAL A 162 15.82 -23.01 1.68
C VAL A 162 16.27 -23.97 0.58
N GLN A 163 15.68 -23.89 -0.61
CA GLN A 163 16.11 -24.70 -1.77
C GLN A 163 17.56 -24.39 -2.17
N ALA A 164 17.93 -23.11 -2.24
CA ALA A 164 19.29 -22.69 -2.56
C ALA A 164 20.30 -23.16 -1.50
N GLU A 165 19.95 -23.07 -0.21
CA GLU A 165 20.78 -23.56 0.89
C GLU A 165 20.98 -25.09 0.82
N GLN A 166 19.95 -25.85 0.44
CA GLN A 166 20.08 -27.29 0.22
C GLN A 166 21.03 -27.61 -0.94
N GLN A 167 20.87 -26.94 -2.08
CA GLN A 167 21.77 -27.10 -3.23
C GLN A 167 23.20 -26.73 -2.87
N GLN A 168 23.40 -25.63 -2.14
CA GLN A 168 24.72 -25.20 -1.69
C GLN A 168 25.38 -26.25 -0.79
N LYS A 169 24.63 -26.90 0.11
CA LYS A 169 25.16 -27.99 0.95
C LYS A 169 25.62 -29.19 0.11
N LEU A 170 24.84 -29.58 -0.89
CA LEU A 170 25.21 -30.68 -1.80
C LEU A 170 26.48 -30.33 -2.59
N LEU A 171 26.54 -29.14 -3.18
CA LEU A 171 27.72 -28.69 -3.93
C LEU A 171 28.96 -28.58 -3.05
N ARG A 172 28.82 -28.08 -1.82
CA ARG A 172 29.94 -28.05 -0.86
C ARG A 172 30.45 -29.45 -0.54
N ALA A 173 29.56 -30.41 -0.34
CA ALA A 173 29.96 -31.80 -0.10
C ALA A 173 30.69 -32.40 -1.30
N GLU A 174 30.23 -32.12 -2.53
CA GLU A 174 30.88 -32.56 -3.76
C GLU A 174 32.26 -31.93 -3.94
N VAL A 175 32.38 -30.61 -3.73
CA VAL A 175 33.67 -29.90 -3.79
C VAL A 175 34.65 -30.46 -2.77
N VAL A 176 34.22 -30.71 -1.54
CA VAL A 176 35.06 -31.36 -0.52
C VAL A 176 35.46 -32.79 -0.94
N GLY A 177 34.56 -33.53 -1.58
CA GLY A 177 34.88 -34.84 -2.18
C GLY A 177 35.97 -34.75 -3.24
N LYS A 178 35.80 -33.85 -4.22
CA LYS A 178 36.78 -33.62 -5.30
C LYS A 178 38.11 -33.09 -4.78
N ALA A 179 38.09 -32.15 -3.83
CA ALA A 179 39.30 -31.62 -3.21
C ALA A 179 40.09 -32.73 -2.50
N ARG A 180 39.42 -33.65 -1.80
CA ARG A 180 40.07 -34.82 -1.20
C ARG A 180 40.68 -35.75 -2.26
N LEU A 181 39.97 -36.02 -3.35
CA LEU A 181 40.50 -36.85 -4.44
C LEU A 181 41.74 -36.22 -5.08
N ILE A 182 41.69 -34.92 -5.38
CA ILE A 182 42.82 -34.17 -5.93
C ILE A 182 43.99 -34.21 -4.95
N HIS A 183 43.75 -34.00 -3.66
CA HIS A 183 44.82 -34.07 -2.65
C HIS A 183 45.49 -35.46 -2.62
N VAL A 184 44.71 -36.54 -2.68
CA VAL A 184 45.24 -37.91 -2.74
C VAL A 184 46.04 -38.13 -4.04
N GLN A 185 45.50 -37.76 -5.20
CA GLN A 185 46.19 -37.92 -6.48
C GLN A 185 47.49 -37.12 -6.55
N VAL A 186 47.48 -35.86 -6.08
CA VAL A 186 48.69 -35.02 -6.03
C VAL A 186 49.71 -35.63 -5.07
N TYR A 187 49.29 -36.11 -3.91
CA TYR A 187 50.18 -36.79 -2.96
C TYR A 187 50.80 -38.05 -3.57
N GLU A 188 50.01 -38.91 -4.23
CA GLU A 188 50.49 -40.11 -4.92
C GLU A 188 51.44 -39.78 -6.07
N MET A 189 51.15 -38.74 -6.86
CA MET A 189 52.03 -38.27 -7.94
C MET A 189 53.36 -37.74 -7.39
N LEU A 190 53.33 -36.97 -6.30
CA LEU A 190 54.54 -36.46 -5.64
C LEU A 190 55.36 -37.60 -5.04
N GLN A 191 54.71 -38.56 -4.38
CA GLN A 191 55.38 -39.74 -3.81
C GLN A 191 56.00 -40.60 -4.90
N SER A 192 55.27 -40.86 -6.00
CA SER A 192 55.78 -41.59 -7.16
C SER A 192 56.94 -40.87 -7.83
N ARG A 193 56.86 -39.54 -7.97
CA ARG A 193 57.95 -38.72 -8.48
C ARG A 193 59.17 -38.75 -7.56
N GLN A 194 58.97 -38.69 -6.25
CA GLN A 194 60.07 -38.73 -5.27
C GLN A 194 60.77 -40.09 -5.27
N ILE A 195 60.01 -41.19 -5.34
CA ILE A 195 60.58 -42.55 -5.49
C ILE A 195 61.33 -42.67 -6.81
N ALA A 196 60.78 -42.15 -7.91
CA ALA A 196 61.45 -42.15 -9.21
C ALA A 196 62.73 -41.30 -9.22
N PHE A 197 62.71 -40.14 -8.55
CA PHE A 197 63.88 -39.27 -8.41
C PHE A 197 64.96 -39.90 -7.52
N SER A 198 64.56 -40.51 -6.40
CA SER A 198 65.47 -41.24 -5.50
C SER A 198 66.12 -42.42 -6.21
N GLY A 199 65.34 -43.22 -6.95
CA GLY A 199 65.85 -44.34 -7.74
C GLY A 199 66.70 -43.90 -8.95
N LEU A 200 66.53 -42.67 -9.45
CA LEU A 200 67.40 -42.09 -10.47
C LEU A 200 68.72 -41.60 -9.86
N ILE A 201 68.68 -40.95 -8.68
CA ILE A 201 69.86 -40.49 -7.95
C ILE A 201 70.74 -41.68 -7.53
N GLU A 202 70.14 -42.78 -7.03
CA GLU A 202 70.87 -44.00 -6.70
C GLU A 202 71.57 -44.61 -7.91
N LYS A 203 70.98 -44.55 -9.10
CA LYS A 203 71.59 -45.02 -10.35
C LYS A 203 72.68 -44.08 -10.89
N THR A 204 72.58 -42.77 -10.67
CA THR A 204 73.58 -41.80 -11.12
C THR A 204 74.79 -41.70 -10.19
N ASN A 205 74.63 -42.03 -8.90
CA ASN A 205 75.75 -42.06 -7.96
C ASN A 205 76.75 -43.19 -8.24
N ASP A 206 76.37 -44.19 -9.03
CA ASP A 206 77.25 -45.28 -9.48
C ASP A 206 78.05 -44.93 -10.75
N VAL A 207 77.71 -43.83 -11.43
CA VAL A 207 78.36 -43.41 -12.68
C VAL A 207 78.74 -41.93 -12.58
N GLY A 208 79.97 -41.65 -12.14
CA GLY A 208 80.84 -40.44 -12.24
C GLY A 208 80.35 -39.03 -12.68
N GLY A 209 79.06 -38.78 -12.89
CA GLY A 209 78.46 -37.55 -13.40
C GLY A 209 77.97 -36.60 -12.32
N THR A 210 77.80 -37.08 -11.08
CA THR A 210 77.43 -36.23 -9.93
C THR A 210 78.48 -35.16 -9.65
N GLY A 211 79.76 -35.45 -9.87
CA GLY A 211 80.85 -34.47 -9.73
C GLY A 211 80.79 -33.34 -10.77
N LEU A 212 80.52 -33.67 -12.03
CA LEU A 212 80.41 -32.68 -13.11
C LEU A 212 79.18 -31.77 -12.95
N LEU A 213 78.04 -32.33 -12.52
CA LEU A 213 76.86 -31.55 -12.20
C LEU A 213 77.09 -30.63 -10.99
N GLY A 214 77.84 -31.10 -10.00
CA GLY A 214 78.27 -30.28 -8.86
C GLY A 214 79.10 -29.08 -9.30
N THR A 215 80.09 -29.27 -10.16
CA THR A 215 80.92 -28.16 -10.66
C THR A 215 80.12 -27.17 -11.51
N MET A 216 79.22 -27.64 -12.36
CA MET A 216 78.36 -26.76 -13.17
C MET A 216 77.40 -25.93 -12.30
N LEU A 217 76.85 -26.51 -11.21
CA LEU A 217 76.00 -25.78 -10.28
C LEU A 217 76.77 -24.71 -9.51
N SER A 218 77.99 -25.01 -9.04
CA SER A 218 78.83 -24.01 -8.37
C SER A 218 79.25 -22.87 -9.30
N GLU A 219 79.54 -23.16 -10.57
CA GLU A 219 79.87 -22.11 -11.55
C GLU A 219 78.66 -21.19 -11.81
N LEU A 220 77.45 -21.76 -11.92
CA LEU A 220 76.23 -20.98 -12.09
C LEU A 220 75.93 -20.11 -10.86
N ASP A 221 76.11 -20.64 -9.65
CA ASP A 221 75.92 -19.89 -8.41
C ASP A 221 76.87 -18.70 -8.33
N GLU A 222 78.14 -18.89 -8.74
CA GLU A 222 79.13 -17.82 -8.83
C GLU A 222 78.74 -16.74 -9.86
N HIS A 223 78.11 -17.13 -10.98
CA HIS A 223 77.60 -16.20 -11.97
C HIS A 223 76.39 -15.40 -11.47
N TYR A 224 75.46 -16.04 -10.75
CA TYR A 224 74.32 -15.35 -10.15
C TYR A 224 74.76 -14.40 -9.03
N ALA A 225 75.71 -14.80 -8.18
CA ALA A 225 76.29 -13.91 -7.16
C ALA A 225 76.91 -12.65 -7.78
N ARG A 226 77.69 -12.79 -8.85
CA ARG A 226 78.22 -11.63 -9.61
C ARG A 226 77.13 -10.76 -10.23
N THR A 227 76.01 -11.37 -10.61
CA THR A 227 74.89 -10.64 -11.21
C THR A 227 74.13 -9.86 -10.15
N ASP A 228 73.89 -10.45 -8.98
CA ASP A 228 73.29 -9.78 -7.83
C ASP A 228 74.16 -8.64 -7.30
N GLU A 229 75.50 -8.79 -7.26
CA GLU A 229 76.43 -7.69 -6.93
C GLU A 229 76.23 -6.50 -7.87
N VAL A 230 76.15 -6.75 -9.18
CA VAL A 230 75.93 -5.69 -10.17
C VAL A 230 74.54 -5.05 -10.03
N PHE A 231 73.52 -5.83 -9.65
CA PHE A 231 72.17 -5.32 -9.44
C PHE A 231 72.00 -4.59 -8.10
N GLN A 232 72.78 -4.93 -7.06
CA GLN A 232 72.81 -4.20 -5.79
C GLN A 232 73.36 -2.78 -5.94
N ASP A 233 74.34 -2.59 -6.83
CA ASP A 233 74.93 -1.27 -7.14
C ASP A 233 74.00 -0.38 -8.00
N LEU A 234 72.90 -0.93 -8.52
CA LEU A 234 71.91 -0.23 -9.32
C LEU A 234 70.72 0.18 -8.45
N GLU A 235 70.76 1.40 -7.90
CA GLU A 235 69.57 2.05 -7.35
C GLU A 235 68.53 2.27 -8.47
N PHE A 236 67.57 1.36 -8.59
CA PHE A 236 66.40 1.57 -9.43
C PHE A 236 65.54 2.70 -8.83
N LYS A 237 65.76 3.93 -9.29
CA LYS A 237 64.84 5.05 -9.04
C LYS A 237 63.48 4.68 -9.64
N THR A 238 62.59 4.16 -8.80
CA THR A 238 61.22 3.85 -9.18
C THR A 238 60.53 5.19 -9.46
N ALA A 239 60.40 5.55 -10.73
CA ALA A 239 59.87 6.84 -11.16
C ALA A 239 58.37 7.02 -10.93
N VAL A 240 57.70 6.04 -10.30
CA VAL A 240 56.26 6.08 -10.04
C VAL A 240 56.03 5.72 -8.57
N PRO A 241 55.63 6.68 -7.73
CA PRO A 241 55.16 6.35 -6.38
C PRO A 241 53.87 5.54 -6.53
N ALA A 242 53.92 4.26 -6.17
CA ALA A 242 52.77 3.36 -6.11
C ALA A 242 51.84 3.69 -4.92
N THR A 243 51.74 4.97 -4.53
CA THR A 243 50.85 5.40 -3.45
C THR A 243 49.44 5.51 -4.00
N TYR A 244 48.65 4.45 -3.88
CA TYR A 244 47.22 4.43 -4.18
C TYR A 244 46.46 5.35 -3.22
N LYS A 245 46.00 6.52 -3.68
CA LYS A 245 45.19 7.42 -2.85
C LYS A 245 43.71 7.14 -3.07
N LEU A 246 43.14 6.28 -2.23
CA LEU A 246 41.70 6.03 -2.21
C LEU A 246 40.94 7.27 -1.71
N THR A 247 40.25 7.99 -2.60
CA THR A 247 39.39 9.10 -2.19
C THR A 247 37.93 8.64 -2.06
N ARG A 248 37.39 8.78 -0.84
CA ARG A 248 36.01 8.39 -0.51
C ARG A 248 35.10 9.61 -0.67
N LYS A 249 34.17 9.57 -1.63
CA LYS A 249 33.20 10.65 -1.86
C LYS A 249 31.77 10.17 -1.55
N TRP A 250 30.96 11.06 -0.99
CA TRP A 250 29.56 10.81 -0.63
C TRP A 250 28.66 11.59 -1.57
N GLN A 251 27.83 10.89 -2.36
CA GLN A 251 26.81 11.52 -3.21
C GLN A 251 25.53 10.69 -3.17
N GLU A 252 24.39 11.37 -3.02
CA GLU A 252 23.03 10.78 -3.12
C GLU A 252 22.77 9.54 -2.24
N GLY A 253 23.27 9.51 -1.01
CA GLY A 253 23.01 8.41 -0.08
C GLY A 253 23.82 7.14 -0.34
N VAL A 254 24.64 7.13 -1.38
CA VAL A 254 25.47 5.98 -1.75
C VAL A 254 26.94 6.37 -1.68
N LEU A 255 27.73 5.47 -1.12
CA LEU A 255 29.15 5.63 -1.05
C LEU A 255 29.80 5.15 -2.34
N TYR A 256 30.47 6.06 -3.05
CA TYR A 256 31.28 5.68 -4.20
C TYR A 256 32.77 5.86 -3.85
N LEU A 257 33.53 4.80 -4.14
CA LEU A 257 34.98 4.80 -4.06
C LEU A 257 35.50 5.30 -5.41
N ASP A 258 36.05 6.51 -5.42
CA ASP A 258 36.59 7.17 -6.61
C ASP A 258 38.11 7.00 -6.60
N SER A 259 38.61 6.04 -7.37
CA SER A 259 40.04 5.85 -7.60
C SER A 259 40.46 6.72 -8.78
N ALA A 260 40.93 7.93 -8.49
CA ALA A 260 41.31 8.91 -9.52
C ALA A 260 42.71 8.67 -10.13
N ASP A 261 43.50 7.75 -9.58
CA ASP A 261 44.85 7.48 -10.04
C ASP A 261 44.83 6.46 -11.19
N ARG A 262 44.52 6.93 -12.41
CA ARG A 262 44.73 6.14 -13.64
C ARG A 262 46.22 6.15 -13.97
N ILE A 263 46.90 5.03 -13.72
CA ILE A 263 48.29 4.85 -14.17
C ILE A 263 48.26 4.31 -15.61
N GLU A 264 48.72 5.12 -16.55
CA GLU A 264 48.89 4.74 -17.94
C GLU A 264 50.33 4.26 -18.16
N PHE A 265 50.50 2.98 -18.51
CA PHE A 265 51.80 2.40 -18.82
C PHE A 265 52.05 2.45 -20.33
N PRO A 266 53.24 2.90 -20.78
CA PRO A 266 53.57 2.99 -22.21
C PRO A 266 53.93 1.64 -22.84
N HIS A 267 53.45 0.52 -22.27
CA HIS A 267 53.77 -0.84 -22.68
C HIS A 267 52.50 -1.69 -22.82
N ASP A 268 52.57 -2.74 -23.62
CA ASP A 268 51.46 -3.66 -23.84
C ASP A 268 50.98 -4.30 -22.52
N PHE A 269 49.70 -4.68 -22.50
CA PHE A 269 49.03 -5.17 -21.30
C PHE A 269 49.74 -6.37 -20.67
N GLU A 270 50.21 -7.33 -21.46
CA GLU A 270 50.86 -8.54 -20.93
C GLU A 270 52.18 -8.22 -20.21
N HIS A 271 52.94 -7.27 -20.75
CA HIS A 271 54.21 -6.85 -20.15
C HIS A 271 53.96 -6.05 -18.86
N THR A 272 52.96 -5.18 -18.88
CA THR A 272 52.53 -4.39 -17.72
C THR A 272 51.93 -5.25 -16.62
N ALA A 273 51.11 -6.24 -16.96
CA ALA A 273 50.48 -7.14 -15.99
C ALA A 273 51.51 -8.02 -15.28
N ASN A 274 52.47 -8.56 -16.03
CA ASN A 274 53.55 -9.37 -15.46
C ASN A 274 54.49 -8.53 -14.58
N THR A 275 54.83 -7.31 -15.00
CA THR A 275 55.71 -6.43 -14.20
C THR A 275 54.99 -5.93 -12.94
N VAL A 276 53.75 -5.46 -13.04
CA VAL A 276 52.94 -5.03 -11.89
C VAL A 276 52.70 -6.19 -10.92
N SER A 277 52.37 -7.38 -11.42
CA SER A 277 52.24 -8.58 -10.58
C SER A 277 53.56 -8.90 -9.86
N LYS A 278 54.69 -8.86 -10.57
CA LYS A 278 56.01 -9.09 -9.98
C LYS A 278 56.37 -8.05 -8.91
N VAL A 279 56.04 -6.78 -9.13
CA VAL A 279 56.27 -5.70 -8.17
C VAL A 279 55.35 -5.81 -6.95
N MET A 280 54.05 -6.10 -7.14
CA MET A 280 53.08 -6.27 -6.06
C MET A 280 53.34 -7.51 -5.19
N MET A 281 54.00 -8.52 -5.76
CA MET A 281 54.38 -9.77 -5.08
C MET A 281 55.81 -9.73 -4.54
N SER A 282 56.55 -8.65 -4.78
CA SER A 282 57.83 -8.38 -4.13
C SER A 282 57.51 -7.50 -2.92
N ASP A 283 57.67 -8.04 -1.71
CA ASP A 283 57.50 -7.25 -0.49
C ASP A 283 58.44 -6.04 -0.53
N GLN A 284 57.87 -4.82 -0.52
CA GLN A 284 58.64 -3.64 -0.14
C GLN A 284 58.84 -3.75 1.37
N GLU A 285 60.05 -4.11 1.79
CA GLU A 285 60.49 -3.83 3.15
C GLU A 285 60.49 -2.30 3.31
N ASP A 286 59.44 -1.80 3.97
CA ASP A 286 59.38 -0.42 4.41
C ASP A 286 60.51 -0.18 5.42
N ASP A 287 61.60 0.46 4.98
CA ASP A 287 62.54 1.14 5.88
C ASP A 287 61.82 2.34 6.51
N VAL A 288 61.08 2.05 7.58
CA VAL A 288 60.61 3.05 8.54
C VAL A 288 61.79 3.42 9.43
N GLU A 289 62.66 4.29 8.93
CA GLU A 289 63.60 5.02 9.79
C GLU A 289 62.81 5.86 10.79
N ARG A 290 62.91 5.46 12.06
CA ARG A 290 62.68 6.33 13.21
C ARG A 290 63.79 7.38 13.25
N SER A 291 63.40 8.65 13.14
CA SER A 291 64.01 9.77 13.89
C SER A 291 63.02 10.93 13.97
#